data_AF-A0A834ZXF0-F1
#
_entry.id   AF-A0A834ZXF0-F1
#
_cell.length_a   1.000
_cell.length_b   1.000
_cell.length_c   1.000
_cell.angle_alpha   90.00
_cell.angle_beta   90.00
_cell.angle_gamma   90.00
#
_symmetry.space_group_name_H-M   'P 1'
#
loop_
_entity.id
_entity.type
_entity.pdbx_description
1 polymer ?
#
loop_
_entity_poly.entity_id
_entity_poly.type
_entity_poly.pdbx_seq_one_letter_code
_entity_poly.pdbx_strand_id
1 'polypeptide(L)'
;MDNSGGEVAWRFGKVNPSLEAASAVSIRALVHGLYNCVDRSDPRPLAPLGHGDPSPFACFRAAAAAEEAVAAAATSGKYNSYPPPLALPRRAVDIAWGAMGIFQIRDNFFYESPTFNL
;
A
#
# COMPACT_ATOMS: atom_id res chain seq x y z
N MET A 1 -30.43 32.89 29.28
CA MET A 1 -29.16 32.57 28.59
C MET A 1 -29.21 31.10 28.27
N ASP A 2 -29.88 30.84 27.17
CA ASP A 2 -30.44 29.57 26.77
C ASP A 2 -29.48 29.08 25.68
N ASN A 3 -28.41 28.42 26.13
CA ASN A 3 -27.42 27.84 25.23
C ASN A 3 -28.07 26.64 24.55
N SER A 4 -28.67 26.91 23.38
CA SER A 4 -29.32 25.91 22.55
C SER A 4 -28.27 24.89 22.14
N GLY A 5 -28.38 23.68 22.69
CA GLY A 5 -27.52 22.53 22.41
C GLY A 5 -27.70 22.08 20.97
N GLY A 6 -27.10 22.81 20.03
CA GLY A 6 -26.95 22.39 18.65
C GLY A 6 -26.01 21.19 18.62
N GLU A 7 -26.59 20.02 18.40
CA GLU A 7 -25.85 18.79 18.14
C GLU A 7 -24.84 19.07 17.02
N VAL A 8 -23.54 18.93 17.31
CA VAL A 8 -22.48 19.00 16.30
C VAL A 8 -22.54 17.68 15.52
N ALA A 9 -23.54 17.58 14.65
CA ALA A 9 -23.68 16.44 13.75
C ALA A 9 -22.56 16.52 12.70
N TRP A 10 -21.78 15.45 12.57
CA TRP A 10 -20.77 15.33 11.53
C TRP A 10 -21.44 15.45 10.16
N ARG A 11 -21.17 16.57 9.47
CA ARG A 11 -21.72 16.88 8.14
C ARG A 11 -20.92 16.18 7.05
N PHE A 12 -20.82 14.85 7.10
CA PHE A 12 -20.49 14.11 5.89
C PHE A 12 -21.62 14.38 4.90
N GLY A 13 -21.37 15.27 3.94
CA GLY A 13 -22.37 15.62 2.93
C GLY A 13 -22.87 14.38 2.22
N LYS A 14 -24.08 14.45 1.66
CA LYS A 14 -24.59 13.40 0.77
C LYS A 14 -23.52 13.10 -0.27
N VAL A 15 -23.17 11.82 -0.45
CA VAL A 15 -22.10 11.45 -1.37
C VAL A 15 -22.40 12.04 -2.74
N ASN A 16 -21.37 12.66 -3.34
CA ASN A 16 -21.47 13.20 -4.69
C ASN A 16 -21.84 12.04 -5.64
N PRO A 17 -23.02 12.06 -6.28
CA PRO A 17 -23.44 10.96 -7.16
C PRO A 17 -22.47 10.71 -8.31
N SER A 18 -21.74 11.74 -8.76
CA SER A 18 -20.68 11.60 -9.76
C SER A 18 -19.47 10.85 -9.23
N LEU A 19 -19.14 10.99 -7.93
CA LEU A 19 -18.06 10.24 -7.29
C LEU A 19 -18.46 8.77 -7.08
N GLU A 20 -19.71 8.50 -6.70
CA GLU A 20 -20.25 7.13 -6.62
C GLU A 20 -20.27 6.45 -7.99
N ALA A 21 -20.69 7.16 -9.04
CA ALA A 21 -20.66 6.63 -10.40
C ALA A 21 -19.22 6.36 -10.88
N ALA A 22 -18.26 7.22 -10.52
CA ALA A 22 -16.86 7.04 -10.87
C ALA A 22 -16.18 5.92 -10.07
N SER A 23 -16.55 5.70 -8.80
CA SER A 23 -16.00 4.62 -7.97
C SER A 23 -16.54 3.24 -8.36
N ALA A 24 -17.65 3.18 -9.10
CA ALA A 24 -18.27 1.94 -9.56
C ALA A 24 -17.39 1.11 -10.50
N VAL A 25 -16.40 1.71 -11.17
CA VAL A 25 -15.49 1.01 -12.10
C VAL A 25 -14.05 1.28 -11.74
N SER A 26 -13.35 0.24 -11.28
CA SER A 26 -11.90 0.29 -11.05
C SER A 26 -11.13 -0.27 -12.24
N ILE A 27 -9.91 0.23 -12.45
CA ILE A 27 -8.95 -0.33 -13.41
C ILE A 27 -8.76 -1.83 -13.17
N ARG A 28 -8.71 -2.24 -11.89
CA ARG A 28 -8.62 -3.65 -11.50
C ARG A 28 -9.81 -4.46 -12.01
N ALA A 29 -11.04 -3.97 -11.78
CA ALA A 29 -12.25 -4.65 -12.25
C ALA A 29 -12.25 -4.84 -13.78
N LEU A 30 -11.84 -3.80 -14.53
CA LEU A 30 -11.71 -3.87 -15.99
C LEU A 30 -10.67 -4.91 -16.44
N VAL A 31 -9.47 -4.91 -15.84
CA VAL A 31 -8.40 -5.87 -16.16
C VAL A 31 -8.85 -7.31 -15.88
N HIS A 32 -9.53 -7.55 -14.75
CA HIS A 32 -10.09 -8.87 -14.45
C HIS A 32 -11.18 -9.28 -15.44
N GLY A 33 -12.01 -8.33 -15.90
CA GLY A 33 -12.99 -8.56 -16.96
C GLY A 33 -12.33 -9.03 -18.26
N LEU A 34 -11.23 -8.38 -18.67
CA LEU A 34 -10.46 -8.79 -19.84
C LEU A 34 -9.91 -10.21 -19.70
N TYR A 35 -9.35 -10.56 -18.54
CA TYR A 35 -8.85 -11.92 -18.28
C TYR A 35 -9.93 -12.99 -18.34
N ASN A 36 -11.18 -12.66 -17.99
CA ASN A 36 -12.30 -13.61 -18.11
C ASN A 36 -12.71 -13.88 -19.57
N CYS A 37 -12.34 -13.01 -20.51
CA CYS A 37 -12.58 -13.20 -21.94
C CYS A 37 -11.49 -14.03 -22.63
N VAL A 38 -10.39 -14.36 -21.92
CA VAL A 38 -9.27 -15.14 -22.48
C VAL A 38 -9.62 -16.62 -22.51
N ASP A 39 -9.37 -17.27 -23.63
CA ASP A 39 -9.49 -18.72 -23.76
C ASP A 39 -8.44 -19.42 -22.90
N ARG A 40 -8.88 -20.23 -21.93
CA ARG A 40 -7.99 -21.01 -21.05
C ARG A 40 -7.34 -22.20 -21.75
N SER A 41 -7.81 -22.56 -22.94
CA SER A 41 -7.22 -23.59 -23.79
C SER A 41 -5.97 -23.10 -24.54
N ASP A 42 -5.79 -21.78 -24.64
CA ASP A 42 -4.69 -21.18 -25.38
C ASP A 42 -3.37 -21.37 -24.61
N PRO A 43 -2.32 -21.94 -25.24
CA PRO A 43 -1.04 -22.17 -24.58
C PRO A 43 -0.20 -20.89 -24.40
N ARG A 44 -0.61 -19.76 -24.98
CA ARG A 44 0.16 -18.51 -24.90
C ARG A 44 0.09 -17.95 -23.47
N PRO A 45 1.23 -17.53 -22.89
CA PRO A 45 1.24 -16.93 -21.56
C PRO A 45 0.53 -15.57 -21.58
N LEU A 46 -0.30 -15.34 -20.56
CA LEU A 46 -1.02 -14.08 -20.41
C LEU A 46 -0.10 -12.98 -19.88
N ALA A 47 -0.01 -11.87 -20.61
CA ALA A 47 0.77 -10.72 -20.16
C ALA A 47 0.07 -10.02 -18.99
N PRO A 48 0.78 -9.71 -17.88
CA PRO A 48 0.18 -9.01 -16.75
C PRO A 48 -0.05 -7.53 -17.09
N LEU A 49 -1.31 -7.09 -17.13
CA LEU A 49 -1.70 -5.73 -17.55
C LEU A 49 -1.79 -4.69 -16.43
N GLY A 50 -1.71 -5.11 -15.16
CA GLY A 50 -1.97 -4.23 -14.01
C GLY A 50 -1.20 -4.59 -12.76
N HIS A 51 -0.04 -5.24 -12.90
CA HIS A 51 0.82 -5.52 -11.77
C HIS A 51 1.59 -4.26 -11.36
N GLY A 52 1.19 -3.65 -10.25
CA GLY A 52 1.93 -2.54 -9.63
C GLY A 52 3.08 -3.00 -8.72
N ASP A 53 3.08 -4.26 -8.30
CA ASP A 53 4.16 -4.85 -7.51
C ASP A 53 5.19 -5.52 -8.44
N PRO A 54 6.49 -5.13 -8.39
CA PRO A 54 7.53 -5.80 -9.15
C PRO A 54 7.95 -7.17 -8.57
N SER A 55 7.57 -7.52 -7.34
CA SER A 55 8.01 -8.75 -6.65
C SER A 55 7.73 -10.09 -7.35
N PRO A 56 6.69 -10.26 -8.20
CA PRO A 56 6.49 -11.51 -8.94
C PRO A 56 7.53 -11.75 -10.02
N PHE A 57 8.25 -10.70 -10.45
CA PHE A 57 9.29 -10.81 -11.46
C PHE A 57 10.62 -11.14 -10.77
N ALA A 58 11.19 -12.31 -11.06
CA ALA A 58 12.42 -12.79 -10.42
C ALA A 58 13.64 -11.87 -10.62
N CYS A 59 13.60 -10.97 -11.61
CA CYS A 59 14.63 -9.95 -11.82
C CYS A 59 14.55 -8.77 -10.82
N PHE A 60 13.44 -8.61 -10.11
CA PHE A 60 13.25 -7.59 -9.09
C PHE A 60 13.35 -8.24 -7.70
N ARG A 61 14.58 -8.47 -7.26
CA ARG A 61 14.88 -8.97 -5.92
C ARG A 61 15.41 -7.87 -5.03
N ALA A 62 15.09 -7.97 -3.74
CA ALA A 62 15.76 -7.16 -2.73
C ALA A 62 17.28 -7.42 -2.81
N ALA A 63 18.08 -6.38 -2.56
CA ALA A 63 19.52 -6.54 -2.50
C ALA A 63 19.91 -7.51 -1.38
N ALA A 64 20.92 -8.36 -1.61
CA ALA A 64 21.38 -9.34 -0.60
C ALA A 64 21.70 -8.68 0.75
N ALA A 65 22.30 -7.48 0.74
CA ALA A 65 22.57 -6.71 1.94
C ALA A 65 21.30 -6.31 2.72
N ALA A 66 20.19 -6.06 2.02
CA ALA A 66 18.91 -5.77 2.66
C ALA A 66 18.31 -7.03 3.29
N GLU A 67 18.37 -8.17 2.60
CA GLU A 67 17.92 -9.46 3.13
C GLU A 67 18.72 -9.86 4.39
N GLU A 68 20.05 -9.70 4.36
CA GLU A 68 20.93 -9.99 5.49
C GLU A 68 20.70 -9.04 6.68
N ALA A 69 20.51 -7.74 6.42
CA ALA A 69 20.22 -6.77 7.47
C ALA A 69 18.91 -7.06 8.20
N VAL A 70 17.87 -7.49 7.46
CA VAL A 70 16.59 -7.91 8.06
C VAL A 70 16.77 -9.16 8.92
N ALA A 71 17.52 -10.16 8.45
CA ALA A 71 17.80 -11.38 9.22
C ALA A 71 18.61 -11.08 10.50
N ALA A 72 19.62 -10.22 10.41
CA ALA A 72 20.41 -9.78 11.56
C ALA A 72 19.56 -8.99 12.57
N ALA A 73 18.69 -8.11 12.10
CA ALA A 73 17.78 -7.36 12.97
C ALA A 73 16.82 -8.30 13.72
N ALA A 74 16.19 -9.25 13.01
CA ALA A 74 15.26 -10.21 13.59
C ALA A 74 15.92 -11.14 14.62
N THR A 75 17.12 -11.65 14.31
CA THR A 75 17.87 -12.53 15.23
C THR A 75 18.45 -11.78 16.43
N SER A 76 18.74 -10.49 16.31
CA SER A 76 19.31 -9.71 17.41
C SER A 76 18.34 -9.47 18.58
N GLY A 77 17.03 -9.53 18.34
CA GLY A 77 15.99 -9.17 19.32
C GLY A 77 15.96 -7.69 19.72
N LYS A 78 16.82 -6.84 19.13
CA LYS A 78 17.00 -5.42 19.51
C LYS A 78 15.95 -4.48 18.94
N TYR A 79 15.23 -4.90 17.91
CA TYR A 79 14.33 -4.07 17.12
C TYR A 79 12.86 -4.52 17.19
N ASN A 80 12.50 -5.28 18.24
CA ASN A 80 11.15 -5.84 18.40
C ASN A 80 10.16 -4.91 19.14
N SER A 81 10.61 -3.71 19.52
CA SER A 81 9.80 -2.70 20.21
C SER A 81 9.17 -1.72 19.21
N TYR A 82 8.16 -0.98 19.66
CA TYR A 82 7.55 0.09 18.85
C TYR A 82 8.61 1.11 18.36
N PRO A 83 8.55 1.53 17.08
CA PRO A 83 9.42 2.57 16.58
C PRO A 83 9.04 3.94 17.17
N PRO A 84 10.00 4.88 17.28
CA PRO A 84 9.69 6.26 17.64
C PRO A 84 8.80 6.95 16.58
N PRO A 85 8.05 8.01 16.94
CA PRO A 85 7.11 8.71 16.04
C PRO A 85 7.73 9.26 14.75
N LEU A 86 9.03 9.53 14.78
CA LEU A 86 9.85 9.85 13.62
C LEU A 86 10.96 8.80 13.59
N ALA A 87 11.10 8.09 12.47
CA ALA A 87 12.05 6.99 12.33
C ALA A 87 13.45 7.30 12.90
N LEU A 88 14.12 6.26 13.39
CA LEU A 88 15.37 6.28 14.16
C LEU A 88 16.41 7.34 13.70
N PRO A 89 17.14 8.01 14.62
CA PRO A 89 18.11 9.05 14.28
C PRO A 89 19.27 8.52 13.41
N ARG A 90 19.51 9.24 12.32
CA ARG A 90 20.58 9.33 11.30
C ARG A 90 21.80 8.37 11.22
N ARG A 91 22.05 7.42 12.13
CA ARG A 91 23.12 6.41 11.95
C ARG A 91 22.63 5.09 11.34
N ALA A 92 21.32 4.92 11.22
CA ALA A 92 20.68 3.82 10.50
C ALA A 92 20.22 4.20 9.07
N VAL A 93 20.22 5.48 8.72
CA VAL A 93 19.67 5.96 7.44
C VAL A 93 20.61 5.83 6.25
N ASP A 94 21.93 5.76 6.43
CA ASP A 94 22.85 5.68 5.27
C ASP A 94 22.79 4.31 4.58
N ILE A 95 22.56 3.23 5.34
CA ILE A 95 22.29 1.89 4.79
C ILE A 95 20.85 1.81 4.27
N ALA A 96 19.91 2.49 4.94
CA ALA A 96 18.50 2.49 4.54
C ALA A 96 18.23 3.30 3.26
N TRP A 97 18.89 4.44 3.03
CA TRP A 97 18.67 5.26 1.83
C TRP A 97 19.29 4.67 0.56
N GLY A 98 20.40 3.94 0.68
CA GLY A 98 20.94 3.15 -0.44
C GLY A 98 20.01 2.00 -0.85
N ALA A 99 19.22 1.45 0.07
CA ALA A 99 18.23 0.41 -0.19
C ALA A 99 16.82 0.97 -0.54
N MET A 100 16.43 2.12 0.01
CA MET A 100 15.13 2.77 -0.21
C MET A 100 14.98 3.39 -1.61
N GLY A 101 16.08 3.68 -2.30
CA GLY A 101 16.03 4.09 -3.71
C GLY A 101 15.36 3.05 -4.64
N ILE A 102 15.30 1.79 -4.20
CA ILE A 102 14.61 0.70 -4.91
C ILE A 102 13.19 0.48 -4.35
N PHE A 103 12.93 0.86 -3.09
CA PHE A 103 11.64 0.59 -2.40
C PHE A 103 10.61 1.71 -2.51
N GLN A 104 11.02 2.95 -2.82
CA GLN A 104 10.13 4.12 -2.92
C GLN A 104 9.07 4.03 -4.05
N ILE A 105 9.18 3.04 -4.95
CA ILE A 105 8.14 2.77 -5.97
C ILE A 105 6.90 2.07 -5.37
N ARG A 106 6.95 1.59 -4.12
CA ARG A 106 5.89 0.74 -3.53
C ARG A 106 4.82 1.44 -2.69
N ASP A 107 4.92 2.75 -2.44
CA ASP A 107 3.92 3.45 -1.63
C ASP A 107 3.19 4.51 -2.43
N ASN A 108 2.30 4.05 -3.31
CA ASN A 108 1.27 4.90 -3.88
C ASN A 108 -0.01 4.09 -4.09
N PHE A 109 -0.55 3.48 -3.02
CA PHE A 109 -1.96 3.12 -2.89
C PHE A 109 -2.22 2.62 -1.46
N PHE A 110 -2.25 3.53 -0.49
CA PHE A 110 -2.93 3.27 0.78
C PHE A 110 -4.18 4.15 0.82
N TYR A 111 -5.33 3.50 0.69
CA TYR A 111 -6.63 4.07 0.94
C TYR A 111 -6.74 4.24 2.47
N GLU A 112 -6.92 5.45 2.96
CA GLU A 112 -7.17 5.70 4.39
C GLU A 112 -8.47 5.00 4.82
N SER A 113 -8.35 4.04 5.74
CA SER A 113 -9.49 3.58 6.54
C SER A 113 -9.61 4.49 7.76
N PRO A 114 -10.76 5.15 8.00
CA PRO A 114 -10.95 5.89 9.24
C PRO A 114 -11.09 4.88 10.39
N THR A 115 -10.23 5.06 11.38
CA THR A 115 -10.25 4.39 12.68
C THR A 115 -11.62 4.52 13.35
N PHE A 116 -12.16 3.39 13.83
CA PHE A 116 -13.13 3.37 14.92
C PHE A 116 -12.55 2.54 16.06
N ASN A 117 -12.33 3.20 17.19
CA ASN A 117 -12.02 2.57 18.47
C ASN A 117 -13.30 1.96 19.07
N LEU A 118 -13.16 0.76 19.62
CA LEU A 118 -13.62 0.42 20.97
C LEU A 118 -12.51 -0.36 21.67
#